data_AF-A0A0E3RWN8-F1
#
_entry.id   AF-A0A0E3RWN8-F1
#
_cell.length_a   1.000
_cell.length_b   1.000
_cell.length_c   1.000
_cell.angle_alpha   90.00
_cell.angle_beta   90.00
_cell.angle_gamma   90.00
#
_symmetry.space_group_name_H-M   'P 1'
#
loop_
_entity.id
_entity.type
_entity.pdbx_description
1 polymer ?
#
loop_
_entity_poly.entity_id
_entity_poly.type
_entity_poly.pdbx_seq_one_letter_code
_entity_poly.pdbx_strand_id
1 'polypeptide(L)'
;MYSSNRFSTAKDINSFFKKRVAKIYPLYWFSIIIIYVMDKIGLNIPFSNGIAANNLLLFLNILGLQGLIPENYNLFIWWFVGTILLYYFLFTIIIYYSKGVRSLLLYSTLMVFPLLFLRNEFNLIHVNVFNYYFIFIAGILSSSIDSLKSLKKTTLFYSIFLLTLFIISDSGVNMSTLTDFSKRDIIFMISAFIFTFCRIKFSFNNKLKFSFLAEKLADSSYSIYLFHIPFLTLFKLFIDLLIPLEAHNWYLSDCIIIFLGIPFTLFFGSFIMVQFDIFYKKLAFKIRSNPFFLRWLDNFNS
;
A
#
# COMPACT_ATOMS: atom_id res chain seq x y z
N MET A 1 -9.02 -16.62 5.39
CA MET A 1 -9.45 -16.78 6.81
C MET A 1 -10.49 -15.71 7.13
N TYR A 2 -11.73 -15.95 6.68
CA TYR A 2 -12.90 -15.12 6.96
C TYR A 2 -13.78 -15.87 7.96
N SER A 3 -13.31 -16.04 9.20
CA SER A 3 -14.22 -16.53 10.25
C SER A 3 -15.06 -15.34 10.69
N SER A 4 -16.33 -15.35 10.33
CA SER A 4 -17.36 -14.32 10.59
C SER A 4 -17.53 -13.89 12.05
N ASN A 5 -16.76 -14.45 12.99
CA ASN A 5 -16.88 -14.24 14.43
C ASN A 5 -15.68 -13.49 15.06
N ARG A 6 -14.70 -13.00 14.29
CA ARG A 6 -13.47 -12.37 14.84
C ARG A 6 -13.53 -10.86 15.08
N PHE A 7 -14.57 -10.18 14.62
CA PHE A 7 -14.70 -8.72 14.72
C PHE A 7 -16.04 -8.32 15.34
N SER A 8 -16.46 -9.02 16.41
CA SER A 8 -17.73 -8.74 17.07
C SER A 8 -17.65 -7.54 18.02
N THR A 9 -16.44 -7.16 18.46
CA THR A 9 -16.27 -6.10 19.45
C THR A 9 -15.39 -4.94 18.95
N ALA A 10 -15.61 -3.76 19.53
CA ALA A 10 -14.75 -2.59 19.33
C ALA A 10 -13.29 -2.86 19.75
N LYS A 11 -13.07 -3.79 20.70
CA LYS A 11 -11.73 -4.23 21.12
C LYS A 11 -11.00 -4.96 19.99
N ASP A 12 -11.68 -5.80 19.22
CA ASP A 12 -11.10 -6.53 18.09
C ASP A 12 -10.69 -5.59 16.95
N ILE A 13 -11.53 -4.61 16.68
CA ILE A 13 -11.29 -3.52 15.73
C ILE A 13 -10.03 -2.75 16.11
N ASN A 14 -9.95 -2.28 17.35
CA ASN A 14 -8.81 -1.52 17.84
C ASN A 14 -7.51 -2.36 17.78
N SER A 15 -7.60 -3.63 18.17
CA SER A 15 -6.47 -4.57 18.09
C SER A 15 -5.98 -4.76 16.65
N PHE A 16 -6.89 -4.86 15.68
CA PHE A 16 -6.53 -4.96 14.27
C PHE A 16 -5.84 -3.70 13.76
N PHE A 17 -6.43 -2.51 14.00
CA PHE A 17 -5.84 -1.26 13.54
C PHE A 17 -4.45 -1.03 14.14
N LYS A 18 -4.30 -1.24 15.46
CA LYS A 18 -3.00 -1.16 16.15
C LYS A 18 -1.97 -2.09 15.53
N LYS A 19 -2.32 -3.35 15.23
CA LYS A 19 -1.40 -4.31 14.59
C LYS A 19 -0.97 -3.87 13.19
N ARG A 20 -1.86 -3.25 12.41
CA ARG A 20 -1.54 -2.75 11.06
C ARG A 20 -0.65 -1.52 11.11
N VAL A 21 -1.00 -0.54 11.94
CA VAL A 21 -0.21 0.67 12.18
C VAL A 21 1.19 0.31 12.67
N ALA A 22 1.30 -0.55 13.69
CA ALA A 22 2.58 -0.99 14.24
C ALA A 22 3.46 -1.74 13.22
N LYS A 23 2.88 -2.37 12.20
CA LYS A 23 3.64 -3.03 11.13
C LYS A 23 4.17 -2.02 10.10
N ILE A 24 3.40 -0.98 9.79
CA ILE A 24 3.67 -0.05 8.68
C ILE A 24 4.55 1.11 9.13
N TYR A 25 4.16 1.79 10.21
CA TYR A 25 4.76 3.05 10.63
C TYR A 25 6.25 3.00 10.93
N PRO A 26 6.79 1.96 11.60
CA PRO A 26 8.21 1.98 11.95
C PRO A 26 9.15 2.05 10.75
N LEU A 27 8.89 1.24 9.72
CA LEU A 27 9.70 1.25 8.49
C LEU A 27 9.43 2.53 7.68
N TYR A 28 8.19 3.00 7.69
CA TYR A 28 7.80 4.24 7.04
C TYR A 28 8.48 5.49 7.63
N TRP A 29 8.53 5.61 8.95
CA TRP A 29 9.25 6.70 9.60
C TRP A 29 10.75 6.62 9.32
N PHE A 30 11.29 5.41 9.28
CA PHE A 30 12.69 5.22 8.88
C PHE A 30 12.95 5.73 7.45
N SER A 31 12.02 5.49 6.50
CA SER A 31 12.15 6.07 5.16
C SER A 31 12.02 7.59 5.15
N ILE A 32 11.10 8.17 5.93
CA ILE A 32 10.98 9.63 6.07
C ILE A 32 12.30 10.24 6.57
N ILE A 33 12.93 9.65 7.59
CA ILE A 33 14.19 10.13 8.14
C ILE A 33 15.29 10.11 7.08
N ILE A 34 15.43 9.02 6.32
CA ILE A 34 16.45 8.92 5.27
C ILE A 34 16.26 10.00 4.21
N ILE A 35 15.05 10.19 3.70
CA ILE A 35 14.77 11.22 2.69
C ILE A 35 14.99 12.61 3.26
N TYR A 36 14.53 12.88 4.48
CA TYR A 36 14.74 14.17 5.14
C TYR A 36 16.24 14.50 5.24
N VAL A 37 17.07 13.52 5.63
CA VAL A 37 18.53 13.69 5.67
C VAL A 37 19.10 13.94 4.27
N MET A 38 18.70 13.15 3.28
CA MET A 38 19.15 13.30 1.89
C MET A 38 18.77 14.66 1.28
N ASP A 39 17.56 15.16 1.53
CA ASP A 39 17.09 16.49 1.09
C ASP A 39 17.90 17.59 1.79
N LYS A 40 18.16 17.44 3.10
CA LYS A 40 18.94 18.41 3.89
C LYS A 40 20.41 18.53 3.45
N ILE A 41 21.03 17.45 2.96
CA ILE A 41 22.39 17.49 2.40
C ILE A 41 22.41 17.97 0.93
N GLY A 42 21.26 18.33 0.37
CA GLY A 42 21.15 18.90 -0.98
C GLY A 42 21.06 17.87 -2.10
N LEU A 43 20.75 16.61 -1.82
CA LEU A 43 20.48 15.63 -2.88
C LEU A 43 19.13 15.93 -3.53
N ASN A 44 19.12 16.00 -4.86
CA ASN A 44 17.88 16.10 -5.63
C ASN A 44 17.18 14.74 -5.64
N ILE A 45 16.16 14.59 -4.79
CA ILE A 45 15.34 13.38 -4.69
C ILE A 45 14.08 13.63 -5.51
N PRO A 46 13.91 12.95 -6.67
CA PRO A 46 12.72 13.10 -7.48
C PRO A 46 11.47 12.96 -6.60
N PHE A 47 10.51 13.86 -6.78
CA PHE A 47 9.20 13.80 -6.12
C PHE A 47 9.21 13.91 -4.57
N SER A 48 10.36 14.20 -3.95
CA SER A 48 10.51 14.40 -2.49
C SER A 48 11.20 15.70 -2.09
N ASN A 49 11.61 16.52 -3.07
CA ASN A 49 12.32 17.77 -2.81
C ASN A 49 11.49 18.73 -1.97
N GLY A 50 12.13 19.34 -0.97
CA GLY A 50 11.51 20.36 -0.12
C GLY A 50 10.75 19.80 1.08
N ILE A 51 10.82 18.50 1.35
CA ILE A 51 10.32 17.93 2.62
C ILE A 51 11.04 18.55 3.83
N ALA A 52 12.33 18.87 3.70
CA ALA A 52 13.09 19.50 4.77
C ALA A 52 12.77 21.00 4.92
N ALA A 53 12.29 21.64 3.87
CA ALA A 53 11.93 23.07 3.87
C ALA A 53 10.51 23.33 4.40
N ASN A 54 9.59 22.37 4.28
CA ASN A 54 8.18 22.53 4.65
C ASN A 54 7.80 21.68 5.87
N ASN A 55 7.78 22.31 7.05
CA ASN A 55 7.44 21.65 8.32
C ASN A 55 6.02 21.05 8.35
N LEU A 56 5.05 21.72 7.71
CA LEU A 56 3.68 21.22 7.63
C LEU A 56 3.63 19.94 6.79
N LEU A 57 4.29 19.94 5.63
CA LEU A 57 4.40 18.78 4.76
C LEU A 57 5.08 17.61 5.50
N LEU A 58 6.18 17.86 6.20
CA LEU A 58 6.87 16.84 6.99
C LEU A 58 5.95 16.27 8.08
N PHE A 59 5.24 17.12 8.82
CA PHE A 59 4.31 16.71 9.87
C PHE A 59 3.18 15.84 9.32
N LEU A 60 2.56 16.26 8.23
CA LEU A 60 1.51 15.50 7.55
C LEU A 60 2.01 14.14 7.04
N ASN A 61 3.27 14.10 6.59
CA ASN A 61 3.89 12.85 6.18
C ASN A 61 4.13 11.91 7.37
N ILE A 62 4.68 12.42 8.48
CA ILE A 62 4.87 11.64 9.72
C ILE A 62 3.57 11.01 10.20
N LEU A 63 2.44 11.73 10.08
CA LEU A 63 1.13 11.24 10.45
C LEU A 63 0.52 10.23 9.47
N GLY A 64 1.03 10.13 8.23
CA GLY A 64 0.45 9.26 7.21
C GLY A 64 -0.87 9.79 6.64
N LEU A 65 -1.08 11.11 6.60
CA LEU A 65 -2.33 11.72 6.17
C LEU A 65 -2.38 12.07 4.67
N GLN A 66 -1.41 11.62 3.88
CA GLN A 66 -1.26 11.98 2.46
C GLN A 66 -2.46 11.60 1.58
N GLY A 67 -3.19 10.55 1.97
CA GLY A 67 -4.40 10.15 1.24
C GLY A 67 -5.58 11.12 1.44
N LEU A 68 -5.52 11.96 2.46
CA LEU A 68 -6.53 12.94 2.86
C LEU A 68 -6.08 14.38 2.58
N ILE A 69 -5.06 14.56 1.75
CA ILE A 69 -4.50 15.86 1.38
C ILE A 69 -4.59 16.05 -0.14
N PRO A 70 -4.91 17.27 -0.62
CA PRO A 70 -4.90 17.59 -2.04
C PRO A 70 -3.55 17.33 -2.71
N GLU A 71 -3.56 17.02 -4.01
CA GLU A 71 -2.37 16.69 -4.82
C GLU A 71 -1.23 17.73 -4.75
N ASN A 72 -1.58 18.99 -4.53
CA ASN A 72 -0.61 20.10 -4.45
C ASN A 72 0.30 20.02 -3.22
N TYR A 73 -0.06 19.24 -2.20
CA TYR A 73 0.66 19.15 -0.93
C TYR A 73 1.11 17.72 -0.61
N ASN A 74 1.27 16.88 -1.63
CA ASN A 74 1.67 15.49 -1.44
C ASN A 74 3.04 15.21 -2.06
N LEU A 75 3.87 14.45 -1.34
CA LEU A 75 5.03 13.84 -1.96
C LEU A 75 4.52 12.69 -2.84
N PHE A 76 4.69 12.85 -4.15
CA PHE A 76 4.14 11.98 -5.20
C PHE A 76 4.48 10.49 -5.04
N ILE A 77 5.42 10.15 -4.17
CA ILE A 77 5.85 8.76 -3.98
C ILE A 77 5.04 8.09 -2.90
N TRP A 78 4.75 8.76 -1.79
CA TRP A 78 4.28 8.14 -0.54
C TRP A 78 2.79 8.28 -0.27
N TRP A 79 2.04 8.84 -1.22
CA TRP A 79 0.59 8.88 -1.15
C TRP A 79 -0.03 7.52 -0.81
N PHE A 80 0.59 6.40 -1.24
CA PHE A 80 0.08 5.05 -0.97
C PHE A 80 0.01 4.73 0.52
N VAL A 81 0.93 5.23 1.36
CA VAL A 81 0.92 4.94 2.81
C VAL A 81 -0.32 5.55 3.45
N GLY A 82 -0.65 6.80 3.12
CA GLY A 82 -1.89 7.41 3.59
C GLY A 82 -3.12 6.71 3.03
N THR A 83 -3.09 6.32 1.75
CA THR A 83 -4.19 5.58 1.11
C THR A 83 -4.44 4.21 1.76
N ILE A 84 -3.40 3.41 2.04
CA ILE A 84 -3.58 2.09 2.65
C ILE A 84 -4.06 2.17 4.11
N LEU A 85 -3.65 3.20 4.85
CA LEU A 85 -4.16 3.46 6.19
C LEU A 85 -5.64 3.85 6.18
N LEU A 86 -6.03 4.72 5.24
CA LEU A 86 -7.43 5.05 4.99
C LEU A 86 -8.23 3.80 4.64
N TYR A 87 -7.71 2.91 3.80
CA TYR A 87 -8.37 1.64 3.48
C TYR A 87 -8.53 0.72 4.69
N TYR A 88 -7.55 0.63 5.57
CA TYR A 88 -7.71 -0.14 6.81
C TYR A 88 -8.74 0.47 7.75
N PHE A 89 -8.81 1.79 7.82
CA PHE A 89 -9.85 2.49 8.56
C PHE A 89 -11.24 2.19 7.99
N LEU A 90 -11.44 2.38 6.67
CA LEU A 90 -12.69 2.08 5.99
C LEU A 90 -13.06 0.60 6.11
N PHE A 91 -12.10 -0.30 5.95
CA PHE A 91 -12.30 -1.74 6.10
C PHE A 91 -12.85 -2.10 7.48
N THR A 92 -12.33 -1.44 8.51
CA THR A 92 -12.77 -1.65 9.89
C THR A 92 -14.24 -1.28 10.06
N ILE A 93 -14.67 -0.17 9.46
CA ILE A 93 -16.08 0.24 9.46
C ILE A 93 -16.92 -0.75 8.64
N ILE A 94 -16.48 -1.10 7.44
CA ILE A 94 -17.18 -2.04 6.54
C ILE A 94 -17.37 -3.39 7.24
N ILE A 95 -16.32 -3.95 7.85
CA ILE A 95 -16.39 -5.28 8.45
C ILE A 95 -17.27 -5.29 9.69
N TYR A 96 -17.27 -4.21 10.48
CA TYR A 96 -18.13 -4.06 11.65
C TYR A 96 -19.62 -4.17 11.30
N TYR A 97 -20.04 -3.56 10.19
CA TYR A 97 -21.43 -3.62 9.74
C TYR A 97 -21.74 -4.81 8.83
N SER A 98 -20.73 -5.43 8.21
CA SER A 98 -20.93 -6.54 7.28
C SER A 98 -21.10 -7.89 8.01
N LYS A 99 -22.21 -8.58 7.74
CA LYS A 99 -22.46 -9.96 8.23
C LYS A 99 -22.19 -11.04 7.17
N GLY A 100 -21.82 -10.64 5.95
CA GLY A 100 -21.47 -11.53 4.85
C GLY A 100 -21.01 -10.79 3.59
N VAL A 101 -20.65 -11.53 2.54
CA VAL A 101 -20.08 -10.99 1.29
C VAL A 101 -20.98 -9.94 0.63
N ARG A 102 -22.31 -10.15 0.64
CA ARG A 102 -23.27 -9.19 0.08
C ARG A 102 -23.26 -7.87 0.82
N SER A 103 -23.34 -7.91 2.16
CA SER A 103 -23.28 -6.70 2.98
C SER A 103 -21.90 -6.03 2.89
N LEU A 104 -20.81 -6.81 2.78
CA LEU A 104 -19.48 -6.24 2.59
C LEU A 104 -19.41 -5.40 1.31
N LEU A 105 -19.93 -5.94 0.20
CA LEU A 105 -19.99 -5.22 -1.06
C LEU A 105 -20.84 -3.96 -0.94
N LEU A 106 -22.04 -4.08 -0.38
CA LEU A 106 -22.95 -2.94 -0.18
C LEU A 106 -22.27 -1.82 0.62
N TYR A 107 -21.71 -2.14 1.79
CA TYR A 107 -21.02 -1.15 2.61
C TYR A 107 -19.74 -0.63 1.96
N SER A 108 -19.00 -1.46 1.22
CA SER A 108 -17.83 -0.98 0.48
C SER A 108 -18.19 0.02 -0.60
N THR A 109 -19.31 -0.17 -1.32
CA THR A 109 -19.78 0.78 -2.31
C THR A 109 -20.32 2.04 -1.64
N LEU A 110 -21.06 1.91 -0.53
CA LEU A 110 -21.59 3.05 0.22
C LEU A 110 -20.47 3.96 0.75
N MET A 111 -19.33 3.41 1.17
CA MET A 111 -18.18 4.19 1.65
C MET A 111 -17.51 5.05 0.57
N VAL A 112 -17.75 4.79 -0.72
CA VAL A 112 -17.20 5.61 -1.80
C VAL A 112 -17.89 6.98 -1.87
N PHE A 113 -19.19 7.06 -1.60
CA PHE A 113 -19.95 8.31 -1.68
C PHE A 113 -19.43 9.44 -0.76
N PRO A 114 -19.20 9.24 0.55
CA PRO A 114 -18.66 10.30 1.38
C PRO A 114 -17.24 10.72 0.94
N LEU A 115 -16.42 9.79 0.44
CA LEU A 115 -15.10 10.13 -0.10
C LEU A 115 -15.21 10.96 -1.38
N LEU A 116 -16.13 10.61 -2.28
CA LEU A 116 -16.40 11.40 -3.50
C LEU A 116 -16.90 12.80 -3.16
N PHE A 117 -17.79 12.92 -2.17
CA PHE A 117 -18.24 14.22 -1.67
C PHE A 117 -17.07 15.06 -1.15
N LEU A 118 -16.21 14.46 -0.30
CA LEU A 118 -15.01 15.15 0.23
C LEU A 118 -14.01 15.54 -0.87
N ARG A 119 -13.91 14.76 -1.96
CA ARG A 119 -13.11 15.14 -3.14
C ARG A 119 -13.76 16.28 -3.91
N ASN A 120 -15.02 16.17 -4.27
CA ASN A 120 -15.65 17.10 -5.21
C ASN A 120 -15.87 18.48 -4.60
N GLU A 121 -16.27 18.54 -3.33
CA GLU A 121 -16.56 19.82 -2.65
C GLU A 121 -15.30 20.47 -2.06
N PHE A 122 -14.38 19.66 -1.53
CA PHE A 122 -13.24 20.18 -0.75
C PHE A 122 -11.87 19.82 -1.31
N ASN A 123 -11.81 19.00 -2.37
CA ASN A 123 -10.56 18.49 -2.95
C ASN A 123 -9.60 17.83 -1.95
N LEU A 124 -10.14 17.24 -0.86
CA LEU A 124 -9.33 16.70 0.23
C LEU A 124 -8.76 15.31 -0.08
N ILE A 125 -9.54 14.46 -0.74
CA ILE A 125 -9.15 13.07 -0.96
C ILE A 125 -8.23 12.98 -2.18
N HIS A 126 -7.12 12.25 -2.09
CA HIS A 126 -6.24 12.06 -3.25
C HIS A 126 -6.90 11.18 -4.33
N VAL A 127 -6.72 11.46 -5.62
CA VAL A 127 -7.36 10.72 -6.73
C VAL A 127 -7.07 9.21 -6.67
N ASN A 128 -5.83 8.86 -6.34
CA ASN A 128 -5.40 7.46 -6.17
C ASN A 128 -6.16 6.70 -5.06
N VAL A 129 -6.80 7.38 -4.11
CA VAL A 129 -7.67 6.68 -3.14
C VAL A 129 -8.79 5.96 -3.88
N PHE A 130 -9.33 6.50 -4.97
CA PHE A 130 -10.38 5.84 -5.73
C PHE A 130 -9.82 4.73 -6.62
N ASN A 131 -8.68 4.97 -7.28
CA ASN A 131 -8.01 4.01 -8.18
C ASN A 131 -7.73 2.67 -7.48
N TYR A 132 -7.20 2.72 -6.27
CA TYR A 132 -6.77 1.52 -5.54
C TYR A 132 -7.82 0.99 -4.56
N TYR A 133 -8.95 1.67 -4.37
CA TYR A 133 -9.95 1.24 -3.38
C TYR A 133 -10.58 -0.08 -3.80
N PHE A 134 -10.92 -0.18 -5.07
CA PHE A 134 -11.54 -1.38 -5.61
C PHE A 134 -10.56 -2.54 -5.74
N ILE A 135 -9.28 -2.23 -5.96
CA ILE A 135 -8.18 -3.19 -5.85
C ILE A 135 -8.12 -3.77 -4.44
N PHE A 136 -8.22 -2.91 -3.43
CA PHE A 136 -8.20 -3.32 -2.03
C PHE A 136 -9.42 -4.18 -1.67
N ILE A 137 -10.64 -3.79 -2.08
CA ILE A 137 -11.86 -4.60 -1.88
C ILE A 137 -11.76 -5.94 -2.61
N ALA A 138 -11.23 -5.96 -3.84
CA ALA A 138 -10.95 -7.19 -4.56
C ALA A 138 -9.98 -8.09 -3.78
N GLY A 139 -8.92 -7.54 -3.19
CA GLY A 139 -8.02 -8.30 -2.32
C GLY A 139 -8.76 -8.96 -1.14
N ILE A 140 -9.66 -8.22 -0.49
CA ILE A 140 -10.49 -8.73 0.61
C ILE A 140 -11.40 -9.87 0.13
N LEU A 141 -12.14 -9.65 -0.97
CA LEU A 141 -13.03 -10.66 -1.54
C LEU A 141 -12.25 -11.93 -1.91
N SER A 142 -11.13 -11.79 -2.61
CA SER A 142 -10.25 -12.90 -2.96
C SER A 142 -9.80 -13.68 -1.73
N SER A 143 -9.46 -13.01 -0.63
CA SER A 143 -9.04 -13.65 0.63
C SER A 143 -10.17 -14.39 1.36
N SER A 144 -11.43 -14.07 1.03
CA SER A 144 -12.64 -14.64 1.66
C SER A 144 -13.19 -15.88 0.94
N ILE A 145 -12.72 -16.18 -0.27
CA ILE A 145 -13.21 -17.31 -1.05
C ILE A 145 -12.49 -18.59 -0.66
N ASP A 146 -13.24 -19.52 -0.07
CA ASP A 146 -12.74 -20.82 0.39
C ASP A 146 -13.28 -22.02 -0.42
N SER A 147 -14.27 -21.82 -1.31
CA SER A 147 -14.88 -22.91 -2.13
C SER A 147 -15.24 -22.51 -3.56
N LEU A 148 -15.43 -23.49 -4.44
CA LEU A 148 -15.87 -23.27 -5.83
C LEU A 148 -17.29 -22.68 -5.93
N LYS A 149 -18.19 -23.02 -4.99
CA LYS A 149 -19.54 -22.42 -4.91
C LYS A 149 -19.47 -20.94 -4.51
N SER A 150 -18.61 -20.59 -3.55
CA SER A 150 -18.35 -19.19 -3.21
C SER A 150 -17.66 -18.43 -4.34
N LEU A 151 -16.82 -19.09 -5.15
CA LEU A 151 -16.21 -18.48 -6.34
C LEU A 151 -17.29 -18.04 -7.33
N LYS A 152 -18.19 -18.91 -7.77
CA LYS A 152 -19.26 -18.56 -8.74
C LYS A 152 -20.11 -17.37 -8.28
N LYS A 153 -20.44 -17.34 -6.99
CA LYS A 153 -21.19 -16.23 -6.39
C LYS A 153 -20.38 -14.94 -6.39
N THR A 154 -19.07 -15.02 -6.12
CA THR A 154 -18.17 -13.86 -6.06
C THR A 154 -17.75 -13.37 -7.43
N THR A 155 -17.60 -14.25 -8.43
CA THR A 155 -17.31 -13.85 -9.82
C THR A 155 -18.43 -13.01 -10.42
N LEU A 156 -19.69 -13.33 -10.11
CA LEU A 156 -20.84 -12.51 -10.49
C LEU A 156 -20.72 -11.09 -9.90
N PHE A 157 -20.27 -10.99 -8.65
CA PHE A 157 -20.04 -9.70 -8.01
C PHE A 157 -18.84 -8.96 -8.60
N TYR A 158 -17.73 -9.63 -8.90
CA TYR A 158 -16.61 -9.03 -9.62
C TYR A 158 -17.03 -8.50 -10.98
N SER A 159 -17.87 -9.23 -11.73
CA SER A 159 -18.35 -8.79 -13.04
C SER A 159 -19.30 -7.61 -12.93
N ILE A 160 -20.21 -7.59 -11.95
CA ILE A 160 -21.07 -6.42 -11.68
C ILE A 160 -20.20 -5.22 -11.30
N PHE A 161 -19.20 -5.45 -10.47
CA PHE A 161 -18.30 -4.43 -9.95
C PHE A 161 -17.41 -3.83 -11.06
N LEU A 162 -16.84 -4.69 -11.92
CA LEU A 162 -16.12 -4.28 -13.14
C LEU A 162 -17.04 -3.53 -14.10
N LEU A 163 -18.28 -3.99 -14.28
CA LEU A 163 -19.27 -3.32 -15.12
C LEU A 163 -19.61 -1.92 -14.58
N THR A 164 -19.78 -1.77 -13.26
CA THR A 164 -20.00 -0.44 -12.66
C THR A 164 -18.81 0.49 -12.86
N LEU A 165 -17.58 -0.02 -12.73
CA LEU A 165 -16.39 0.78 -13.02
C LEU A 165 -16.29 1.16 -14.50
N PHE A 166 -16.62 0.24 -15.39
CA PHE A 166 -16.64 0.48 -16.82
C PHE A 166 -17.68 1.53 -17.20
N ILE A 167 -18.89 1.45 -16.63
CA ILE A 167 -19.94 2.45 -16.83
C ILE A 167 -19.52 3.81 -16.26
N ILE A 168 -18.94 3.87 -15.06
CA ILE A 168 -18.43 5.13 -14.47
C ILE A 168 -17.34 5.74 -15.35
N SER A 169 -16.47 4.90 -15.93
CA SER A 169 -15.43 5.33 -16.86
C SER A 169 -15.97 5.85 -18.19
N ASP A 170 -17.01 5.23 -18.74
CA ASP A 170 -17.56 5.55 -20.06
C ASP A 170 -18.57 6.70 -20.01
N SER A 171 -19.30 6.82 -18.89
CA SER A 171 -20.34 7.83 -18.68
C SER A 171 -19.84 9.25 -18.41
N GLY A 172 -18.53 9.51 -18.56
CA GLY A 172 -18.01 10.85 -18.81
C GLY A 172 -18.57 11.94 -17.91
N VAL A 173 -18.59 11.73 -16.59
CA VAL A 173 -18.81 12.84 -15.67
C VAL A 173 -17.64 13.78 -15.85
N ASN A 174 -17.90 14.90 -16.55
CA ASN A 174 -17.01 15.98 -16.97
C ASN A 174 -15.89 16.31 -15.94
N MET A 175 -14.85 15.50 -15.92
CA MET A 175 -13.66 15.68 -15.09
C MET A 175 -12.49 15.22 -15.93
N SER A 176 -11.75 16.18 -16.47
CA SER A 176 -10.48 16.00 -17.19
C SER A 176 -9.40 15.23 -16.40
N THR A 177 -9.68 14.91 -15.13
CA THR A 177 -8.83 14.13 -14.22
C THR A 177 -9.26 12.67 -14.08
N LEU A 178 -10.46 12.29 -14.55
CA LEU A 178 -11.05 10.96 -14.36
C LEU A 178 -10.85 9.98 -15.52
N THR A 179 -10.34 10.45 -16.67
CA THR A 179 -10.15 9.63 -17.88
C THR A 179 -8.96 8.67 -17.81
N ASP A 180 -7.98 8.93 -16.93
CA ASP A 180 -6.83 8.04 -16.66
C ASP A 180 -7.19 6.82 -15.79
N PHE A 181 -8.41 6.78 -15.22
CA PHE A 181 -8.88 5.71 -14.35
C PHE A 181 -9.09 4.37 -15.07
N SER A 182 -9.33 4.38 -16.38
CA SER A 182 -9.97 3.23 -17.02
C SER A 182 -9.01 2.09 -17.34
N LYS A 183 -7.90 2.36 -18.04
CA LYS A 183 -7.11 1.29 -18.67
C LYS A 183 -6.26 0.50 -17.66
N ARG A 184 -5.54 1.18 -16.78
CA ARG A 184 -4.65 0.54 -15.79
C ARG A 184 -5.46 -0.26 -14.77
N ASP A 185 -6.54 0.31 -14.28
CA ASP A 185 -7.32 -0.28 -13.20
C ASP A 185 -8.13 -1.49 -13.71
N ILE A 186 -8.61 -1.45 -14.96
CA ILE A 186 -9.20 -2.61 -15.65
C ILE A 186 -8.17 -3.75 -15.78
N ILE A 187 -6.95 -3.48 -16.27
CA ILE A 187 -5.89 -4.52 -16.41
C ILE A 187 -5.57 -5.14 -15.05
N PHE A 188 -5.46 -4.31 -14.00
CA PHE A 188 -5.20 -4.80 -12.66
C PHE A 188 -6.37 -5.65 -12.16
N MET A 189 -7.62 -5.19 -12.30
CA MET A 189 -8.79 -5.95 -11.87
C MET A 189 -8.91 -7.29 -12.59
N ILE A 190 -8.64 -7.32 -13.89
CA ILE A 190 -8.57 -8.56 -14.67
C ILE A 190 -7.47 -9.46 -14.11
N SER A 191 -6.30 -8.92 -13.81
CA SER A 191 -5.17 -9.66 -13.23
C SER A 191 -5.48 -10.20 -11.84
N ALA A 192 -6.15 -9.42 -10.98
CA ALA A 192 -6.62 -9.83 -9.65
C ALA A 192 -7.70 -10.93 -9.75
N PHE A 193 -8.59 -10.83 -10.75
CA PHE A 193 -9.60 -11.84 -11.03
C PHE A 193 -8.96 -13.15 -11.51
N ILE A 194 -8.05 -13.08 -12.49
CA ILE A 194 -7.25 -14.22 -12.97
C ILE A 194 -6.49 -14.86 -11.82
N PHE A 195 -5.81 -14.06 -10.99
CA PHE A 195 -5.07 -14.54 -9.83
C PHE A 195 -5.97 -15.27 -8.83
N THR A 196 -7.15 -14.71 -8.54
CA THR A 196 -8.14 -15.34 -7.65
C THR A 196 -8.64 -16.66 -8.22
N PHE A 197 -8.92 -16.71 -9.53
CA PHE A 197 -9.34 -17.91 -10.23
C PHE A 197 -8.23 -18.99 -10.21
N CYS A 198 -6.99 -18.61 -10.53
CA CYS A 198 -5.82 -19.47 -10.46
C CYS A 198 -5.61 -20.00 -9.03
N ARG A 199 -5.64 -19.13 -8.00
CA ARG A 199 -5.49 -19.55 -6.60
C ARG A 199 -6.48 -20.64 -6.25
N ILE A 200 -7.75 -20.51 -6.64
CA ILE A 200 -8.77 -21.50 -6.30
C ILE A 200 -8.54 -22.80 -7.06
N LYS A 201 -8.37 -22.75 -8.39
CA LYS A 201 -8.14 -23.95 -9.22
C LYS A 201 -6.90 -24.74 -8.78
N PHE A 202 -5.84 -24.04 -8.38
CA PHE A 202 -4.59 -24.66 -7.95
C PHE A 202 -4.54 -25.00 -6.45
N SER A 203 -5.24 -24.26 -5.58
CA SER A 203 -5.40 -24.62 -4.17
C SER A 203 -6.16 -25.93 -4.02
N PHE A 204 -7.09 -26.26 -4.93
CA PHE A 204 -7.71 -27.59 -4.99
C PHE A 204 -6.74 -28.69 -5.43
N ASN A 205 -5.62 -28.34 -6.06
CA ASN A 205 -4.65 -29.29 -6.60
C ASN A 205 -3.34 -29.37 -5.78
N ASN A 206 -3.24 -28.67 -4.63
CA ASN A 206 -2.11 -28.64 -3.68
C ASN A 206 -0.70 -28.45 -4.29
N LYS A 207 -0.59 -27.94 -5.53
CA LYS A 207 0.67 -27.96 -6.30
C LYS A 207 1.35 -26.61 -6.49
N LEU A 208 0.74 -25.49 -6.10
CA LEU A 208 1.42 -24.19 -6.14
C LEU A 208 2.36 -24.06 -4.94
N LYS A 209 3.58 -24.57 -5.09
CA LYS A 209 4.70 -24.07 -4.30
C LYS A 209 5.11 -22.74 -4.95
N PHE A 210 4.83 -21.62 -4.29
CA PHE A 210 5.44 -20.37 -4.70
C PHE A 210 6.95 -20.54 -4.63
N SER A 211 7.68 -19.98 -5.60
CA SER A 211 9.13 -19.97 -5.50
C SER A 211 9.49 -19.16 -4.24
N PHE A 212 10.45 -19.66 -3.47
CA PHE A 212 10.98 -18.96 -2.29
C PHE A 212 11.32 -17.48 -2.58
N LEU A 213 11.76 -17.18 -3.82
CA LEU A 213 12.03 -15.84 -4.30
C LEU A 213 10.79 -14.95 -4.38
N ALA A 214 9.66 -15.49 -4.85
CA ALA A 214 8.41 -14.73 -4.97
C ALA A 214 7.82 -14.42 -3.58
N GLU A 215 7.90 -15.35 -2.62
CA GLU A 215 7.51 -15.09 -1.23
C GLU A 215 8.39 -14.00 -0.61
N LYS A 216 9.71 -14.11 -0.76
CA LYS A 216 10.65 -13.11 -0.24
C LYS A 216 10.45 -11.73 -0.87
N LEU A 217 10.16 -11.67 -2.18
CA LEU A 217 9.81 -10.43 -2.88
C LEU A 217 8.50 -9.85 -2.37
N ALA A 218 7.47 -10.69 -2.17
CA ALA A 218 6.19 -10.24 -1.61
C ALA A 218 6.36 -9.66 -0.21
N ASP A 219 7.15 -10.31 0.65
CA ASP A 219 7.45 -9.84 2.00
C ASP A 219 8.26 -8.53 2.00
N SER A 220 9.16 -8.37 1.03
CA SER A 220 10.01 -7.19 0.88
C SER A 220 9.37 -6.04 0.11
N SER A 221 8.22 -6.27 -0.52
CA SER A 221 7.58 -5.33 -1.46
C SER A 221 7.32 -3.96 -0.84
N TYR A 222 6.91 -3.93 0.44
CA TYR A 222 6.67 -2.68 1.17
C TYR A 222 7.96 -1.88 1.40
N SER A 223 9.04 -2.56 1.82
CA SER A 223 10.36 -1.92 1.99
C SER A 223 10.88 -1.40 0.65
N ILE A 224 10.82 -2.21 -0.40
CA ILE A 224 11.20 -1.82 -1.76
C ILE A 224 10.43 -0.56 -2.17
N TYR A 225 9.10 -0.54 -1.96
CA TYR A 225 8.28 0.62 -2.26
C TYR A 225 8.69 1.88 -1.47
N LEU A 226 9.08 1.75 -0.20
CA LEU A 226 9.51 2.92 0.58
C LEU A 226 10.87 3.48 0.16
N PHE A 227 11.81 2.60 -0.21
CA PHE A 227 13.21 2.97 -0.43
C PHE A 227 13.62 3.03 -1.90
N HIS A 228 12.75 2.69 -2.85
CA HIS A 228 13.15 2.61 -4.26
C HIS A 228 13.71 3.92 -4.82
N ILE A 229 13.08 5.05 -4.55
CA ILE A 229 13.56 6.34 -5.06
C ILE A 229 14.84 6.80 -4.36
N PRO A 230 14.96 6.78 -3.03
CA PRO A 230 16.24 7.03 -2.36
C PRO A 230 17.39 6.19 -2.90
N PHE A 231 17.17 4.89 -3.12
CA PHE A 231 18.20 4.01 -3.65
C PHE A 231 18.52 4.25 -5.12
N LEU A 232 17.53 4.51 -5.97
CA LEU A 232 17.79 4.89 -7.36
C LEU A 232 18.52 6.23 -7.46
N THR A 233 18.21 7.20 -6.58
CA THR A 233 18.95 8.47 -6.50
C THR A 233 20.41 8.24 -6.10
N LEU A 234 20.67 7.46 -5.06
CA LEU A 234 22.04 7.12 -4.64
C LEU A 234 22.79 6.34 -5.72
N PHE A 235 22.12 5.40 -6.38
CA PHE A 235 22.71 4.62 -7.47
C PHE A 235 23.05 5.51 -8.65
N LYS A 236 22.15 6.43 -9.04
CA LYS A 236 22.41 7.39 -10.10
C LYS A 236 23.62 8.28 -9.77
N LEU A 237 23.68 8.82 -8.56
CA LEU A 237 24.84 9.61 -8.10
C LEU A 237 26.15 8.81 -8.17
N PHE A 238 26.12 7.52 -7.84
CA PHE A 238 27.27 6.65 -7.95
C PHE A 238 27.71 6.43 -9.40
N ILE A 239 26.75 6.25 -10.32
CA ILE A 239 27.05 6.13 -11.76
C ILE A 239 27.61 7.44 -12.32
N ASP A 240 27.01 8.58 -11.95
CA ASP A 240 27.46 9.91 -12.39
C ASP A 240 28.88 10.23 -11.88
N LEU A 241 29.29 9.66 -10.74
CA LEU A 241 30.66 9.77 -10.22
C LEU A 241 31.65 8.86 -10.97
N LEU A 242 31.22 7.69 -11.43
CA LEU A 242 32.08 6.71 -12.09
C LEU A 242 32.26 6.96 -13.59
N ILE A 243 31.24 7.51 -14.26
CA ILE A 243 31.22 7.72 -15.70
C ILE A 243 31.30 9.23 -15.98
N PRO A 244 32.44 9.75 -16.47
CA PRO A 244 32.59 11.17 -16.78
C PRO A 244 31.50 11.68 -17.74
N LEU A 245 30.98 12.89 -17.48
CA LEU A 245 29.89 13.52 -18.23
C LEU A 245 30.12 13.60 -19.75
N GLU A 246 31.36 13.62 -20.20
CA GLU A 246 31.73 13.75 -21.62
C GLU A 246 31.43 12.48 -22.44
N ALA A 247 31.27 11.32 -21.79
CA ALA A 247 30.90 10.05 -22.43
C ALA A 247 29.41 9.68 -22.23
N HIS A 248 28.58 10.61 -21.73
CA HIS A 248 27.23 10.31 -21.25
C HIS A 248 26.23 10.12 -22.41
N ASN A 249 26.13 8.88 -22.89
CA ASN A 249 25.02 8.45 -23.71
C ASN A 249 23.80 8.16 -22.81
N TRP A 250 22.73 8.92 -22.96
CA TRP A 250 21.48 8.77 -22.22
C TRP A 250 20.91 7.34 -22.28
N TYR A 251 21.03 6.67 -23.42
CA TYR A 251 20.61 5.26 -23.55
C TYR A 251 21.43 4.31 -22.69
N LEU A 252 22.74 4.55 -22.54
CA LEU A 252 23.59 3.72 -21.70
C LEU A 252 23.23 3.91 -20.22
N SER A 253 22.97 5.14 -19.81
CA SER A 253 22.51 5.47 -18.46
C SER A 253 21.18 4.77 -18.13
N ASP A 254 20.20 4.82 -19.04
CA ASP A 254 18.93 4.12 -18.87
C ASP A 254 19.10 2.60 -18.79
N CYS A 255 19.93 2.01 -19.64
CA CYS A 255 20.27 0.59 -19.57
C CYS A 255 20.90 0.21 -18.22
N ILE A 256 21.85 1.02 -17.73
CA ILE A 256 22.47 0.82 -16.42
C ILE A 256 21.44 0.91 -15.30
N ILE A 257 20.55 1.90 -15.33
CA ILE A 257 19.49 2.04 -14.33
C ILE A 257 18.53 0.84 -14.36
N ILE A 258 18.12 0.39 -15.54
CA ILE A 258 17.17 -0.74 -15.68
C ILE A 258 17.82 -2.05 -15.24
N PHE A 259 19.02 -2.36 -15.74
CA PHE A 259 19.65 -3.66 -15.53
C PHE A 259 20.48 -3.77 -14.25
N LEU A 260 20.92 -2.65 -13.67
CA LEU A 260 21.71 -2.64 -12.43
C LEU A 260 21.00 -1.87 -11.31
N GLY A 261 20.45 -0.69 -11.61
CA GLY A 261 19.79 0.16 -10.61
C GLY A 261 18.51 -0.46 -10.02
N ILE A 262 17.64 -1.07 -10.84
CA ILE A 262 16.44 -1.76 -10.35
C ILE A 262 16.82 -3.00 -9.51
N PRO A 263 17.69 -3.93 -9.97
CA PRO A 263 18.14 -5.03 -9.12
C PRO A 263 18.82 -4.59 -7.82
N PHE A 264 19.65 -3.53 -7.88
CA PHE A 264 20.24 -2.90 -6.70
C PHE A 264 19.15 -2.49 -5.71
N THR A 265 18.14 -1.79 -6.19
CA THR A 265 17.00 -1.33 -5.37
C THR A 265 16.21 -2.49 -4.75
N LEU A 266 15.93 -3.54 -5.53
CA LEU A 266 15.24 -4.74 -5.03
C LEU A 266 16.06 -5.44 -3.94
N PHE A 267 17.36 -5.57 -4.17
CA PHE A 267 18.28 -6.19 -3.22
C PHE A 267 18.35 -5.41 -1.91
N PHE A 268 18.63 -4.11 -1.97
CA PHE A 268 18.75 -3.26 -0.78
C PHE A 268 17.41 -3.09 -0.04
N GLY A 269 16.30 -2.97 -0.77
CA GLY A 269 14.96 -2.96 -0.17
C GLY A 269 14.66 -4.25 0.61
N SER A 270 15.01 -5.41 0.04
CA SER A 270 14.88 -6.70 0.73
C SER A 270 15.82 -6.82 1.92
N PHE A 271 17.06 -6.36 1.78
CA PHE A 271 18.04 -6.35 2.87
C PHE A 271 17.55 -5.51 4.05
N ILE A 272 17.07 -4.28 3.81
CA ILE A 272 16.48 -3.43 4.86
C ILE A 272 15.35 -4.16 5.57
N MET A 273 14.44 -4.81 4.83
CA MET A 273 13.31 -5.52 5.43
C MET A 273 13.78 -6.61 6.40
N VAL A 274 14.76 -7.43 5.98
CA VAL A 274 15.31 -8.49 6.83
C VAL A 274 15.97 -7.93 8.09
N GLN A 275 16.78 -6.87 7.96
CA GLN A 275 17.43 -6.24 9.11
C GLN A 275 16.43 -5.60 10.05
N PHE A 276 15.40 -4.95 9.49
CA PHE A 276 14.33 -4.33 10.24
C PHE A 276 13.55 -5.36 11.05
N ASP A 277 13.22 -6.52 10.47
CA ASP A 277 12.54 -7.61 11.17
C ASP A 277 13.39 -8.18 12.33
N ILE A 278 14.70 -8.33 12.14
CA ILE A 278 15.62 -8.77 13.19
C ILE A 278 15.66 -7.74 14.32
N PHE A 279 15.79 -6.45 13.97
CA PHE A 279 15.78 -5.36 14.93
C PHE A 279 14.47 -5.31 15.72
N TYR A 280 13.33 -5.36 15.03
CA TYR A 280 12.01 -5.35 15.64
C TYR A 280 11.80 -6.53 16.59
N LYS A 281 12.22 -7.75 16.23
CA LYS A 281 12.15 -8.92 17.11
C LYS A 281 12.99 -8.73 18.38
N LYS A 282 14.21 -8.20 18.25
CA LYS A 282 15.07 -7.90 19.41
C LYS A 282 14.47 -6.84 20.31
N LEU A 283 13.92 -5.77 19.72
CA LEU A 283 13.25 -4.70 20.45
C LEU A 283 12.02 -5.22 21.20
N ALA A 284 11.17 -6.00 20.53
CA ALA A 284 9.98 -6.60 21.12
C ALA A 284 10.34 -7.56 22.27
N PHE A 285 11.40 -8.36 22.12
CA PHE A 285 11.90 -9.22 23.19
C PHE A 285 12.38 -8.40 24.40
N LYS A 286 13.15 -7.32 24.17
CA LYS A 286 13.65 -6.42 25.23
C LYS A 286 12.53 -5.65 25.95
N ILE A 287 11.49 -5.25 25.21
CA ILE A 287 10.32 -4.60 25.79
C ILE A 287 9.52 -5.60 26.62
N ARG A 288 9.33 -6.83 26.12
CA ARG A 288 8.59 -7.89 26.84
C ARG A 288 9.34 -8.43 28.06
N SER A 289 10.66 -8.34 28.09
CA SER A 289 11.46 -8.67 29.28
C SER A 289 11.54 -7.53 30.30
N ASN A 290 10.97 -6.36 30.01
CA ASN A 290 10.92 -5.24 30.96
C ASN A 290 9.67 -5.38 31.85
N PRO A 291 9.83 -5.62 33.17
CA PRO A 291 8.71 -5.85 34.09
C PRO A 291 7.76 -4.65 34.20
N PHE A 292 8.23 -3.43 33.93
CA PHE A 292 7.40 -2.23 33.92
C PHE A 292 6.44 -2.19 32.74
N PHE A 293 6.88 -2.70 31.57
CA PHE A 293 6.08 -2.69 30.35
C PHE A 293 5.09 -3.87 30.29
N LEU A 294 5.45 -5.02 30.89
CA LEU A 294 4.52 -6.11 31.15
C LEU A 294 3.35 -5.65 32.04
N ARG A 295 3.64 -4.93 33.13
CA ARG A 295 2.61 -4.33 34.01
C ARG A 295 1.71 -3.35 33.27
N TRP A 296 2.26 -2.57 32.32
CA TRP A 296 1.47 -1.68 31.47
C TRP A 296 0.59 -2.45 30.48
N LEU A 297 1.11 -3.50 29.83
CA LEU A 297 0.35 -4.38 28.92
C LEU A 297 -0.77 -5.15 29.63
N ASP A 298 -0.54 -5.61 30.86
CA ASP A 298 -1.53 -6.36 31.64
C ASP A 298 -2.69 -5.46 32.12
N ASN A 299 -2.40 -4.22 32.52
CA ASN A 299 -3.43 -3.22 32.85
C ASN A 299 -4.25 -2.75 31.64
N PHE A 300 -3.79 -3.03 30.40
CA PHE A 300 -4.51 -2.69 29.17
C PHE A 300 -5.37 -3.85 28.62
N ASN A 301 -5.16 -5.07 29.11
CA ASN A 301 -5.88 -6.28 28.68
C ASN A 301 -6.99 -6.71 29.66
N SER A 302 -7.06 -6.11 30.86
CA SER A 302 -8.24 -6.14 31.75
C SER A 302 -9.31 -5.15 31.26
#